data_AF-A0AAU0N3D1-F1
#
_entry.id   AF-A0AAU0N3D1-F1
#
_cell.length_a   1.000
_cell.length_b   1.000
_cell.length_c   1.000
_cell.angle_alpha   90.00
_cell.angle_beta   90.00
_cell.angle_gamma   90.00
#
_symmetry.space_group_name_H-M   'P 1'
#
loop_
_entity.id
_entity.type
_entity.pdbx_description
1 polymer ?
#
loop_
_entity_poly.entity_id
_entity_poly.type
_entity_poly.pdbx_seq_one_letter_code
_entity_poly.pdbx_strand_id
1 'polypeptide(L)'
;MSDTDALTQAVAAWAAEARDYRYQPFKVMKTGHYSQLIWNTIDTIENGKKVSRAVGCGVYRCPEGRIRTIVTCNYAPGGNIQGVVPYRTR
;
A
#
# COMPACT_ATOMS: atom_id res chain seq x y z
N MET A 1 -18.11 6.28 13.36
CA MET A 1 -17.30 6.10 12.14
C MET A 1 -17.49 4.68 11.64
N SER A 2 -18.00 4.52 10.42
CA SER A 2 -18.16 3.21 9.78
C SER A 2 -16.81 2.61 9.38
N ASP A 3 -16.77 1.33 9.01
CA ASP A 3 -15.54 0.71 8.50
C ASP A 3 -15.10 1.35 7.18
N THR A 4 -16.05 1.68 6.31
CA THR A 4 -15.81 2.37 5.05
C THR A 4 -15.20 3.75 5.28
N ASP A 5 -15.66 4.49 6.29
CA ASP A 5 -15.08 5.80 6.63
C ASP A 5 -13.64 5.67 7.12
N ALA A 6 -13.36 4.67 7.97
CA ALA A 6 -12.02 4.42 8.48
C ALA A 6 -11.06 4.01 7.36
N LEU A 7 -11.50 3.14 6.45
CA LEU A 7 -10.76 2.76 5.24
C LEU A 7 -10.48 3.97 4.35
N THR A 8 -11.49 4.79 4.09
CA THR A 8 -11.37 5.98 3.23
C THR A 8 -10.33 6.95 3.81
N GLN A 9 -10.38 7.22 5.11
CA GLN A 9 -9.42 8.10 5.78
C GLN A 9 -8.00 7.52 5.76
N ALA A 10 -7.84 6.22 6.00
CA ALA A 10 -6.53 5.56 5.96
C ALA A 10 -5.92 5.62 4.55
N VAL A 11 -6.68 5.26 3.51
CA VAL A 11 -6.21 5.31 2.12
C VAL A 11 -5.90 6.74 1.69
N ALA A 12 -6.71 7.72 2.09
CA ALA A 12 -6.43 9.13 1.82
C ALA A 12 -5.12 9.60 2.49
N ALA A 13 -4.87 9.19 3.74
CA ALA A 13 -3.65 9.52 4.46
C ALA A 13 -2.41 8.88 3.81
N TRP A 14 -2.50 7.61 3.41
CA TRP A 14 -1.46 6.92 2.66
C TRP A 14 -1.19 7.59 1.31
N ALA A 15 -2.26 7.96 0.58
CA ALA A 15 -2.15 8.65 -0.69
C ALA A 15 -1.53 10.05 -0.56
N ALA A 16 -1.74 10.73 0.57
CA ALA A 16 -1.20 12.07 0.81
C ALA A 16 0.33 12.13 0.86
N GLU A 17 1.03 11.00 1.05
CA GLU A 17 2.49 10.92 0.92
C GLU A 17 2.98 11.27 -0.50
N ALA A 18 2.09 11.28 -1.50
CA ALA A 18 2.39 11.73 -2.86
C ALA A 18 3.06 13.12 -2.91
N ARG A 19 2.71 14.02 -1.98
CA ARG A 19 3.29 15.38 -1.91
C ARG A 19 4.81 15.35 -1.69
N ASP A 20 5.28 14.36 -0.95
CA ASP A 20 6.68 14.16 -0.56
C ASP A 20 7.38 13.16 -1.48
N TYR A 21 6.63 12.44 -2.32
CA TYR A 21 7.17 11.41 -3.21
C TYR A 21 7.91 12.01 -4.40
N ARG A 22 9.00 11.34 -4.80
CA ARG A 22 9.73 11.58 -6.05
C ARG A 22 9.95 10.24 -6.72
N TYR A 23 9.63 10.15 -8.02
CA TYR A 23 9.77 8.92 -8.78
C TYR A 23 11.24 8.47 -8.82
N GLN A 24 11.51 7.34 -8.18
CA GLN A 24 12.84 6.76 -8.06
C GLN A 24 12.72 5.28 -7.62
N PRO A 25 13.80 4.49 -7.74
CA PRO A 25 13.85 3.17 -7.14
C PRO A 25 13.53 3.21 -5.65
N PHE A 26 12.74 2.26 -5.15
CA PHE A 26 12.33 2.23 -3.75
C PHE A 26 13.56 2.13 -2.82
N LYS A 27 13.69 3.11 -1.92
CA LYS A 27 14.77 3.21 -0.91
C LYS A 27 14.31 3.80 0.42
N VAL A 28 13.18 4.49 0.45
CA VAL A 28 12.77 5.35 1.56
C VAL A 28 11.40 4.92 2.06
N MET A 29 11.31 4.56 3.34
CA MET A 29 10.05 4.15 3.98
C MET A 29 9.05 5.30 4.19
N LYS A 30 9.53 6.56 4.17
CA LYS A 30 8.71 7.78 4.42
C LYS A 30 7.51 7.92 3.48
N THR A 31 7.62 7.45 2.24
CA THR A 31 6.55 7.49 1.23
C THR A 31 6.12 6.09 0.81
N GLY A 32 6.33 5.12 1.71
CA GLY A 32 6.15 3.70 1.44
C GLY A 32 4.70 3.30 1.22
N HIS A 33 3.76 3.97 1.88
CA HIS A 33 2.35 3.67 1.67
C HIS A 33 1.91 4.15 0.29
N TYR A 34 2.28 5.38 -0.10
CA TYR A 34 1.98 5.87 -1.44
C TYR A 34 2.64 5.02 -2.53
N SER A 35 3.93 4.69 -2.40
CA SER A 35 4.62 3.89 -3.42
C SER A 35 4.01 2.49 -3.57
N GLN A 36 3.47 1.90 -2.48
CA GLN A 36 2.72 0.65 -2.55
C GLN A 36 1.38 0.82 -3.28
N LEU A 37 0.65 1.93 -3.08
CA LEU A 37 -0.62 2.20 -3.75
C LEU A 37 -0.47 2.27 -5.28
N ILE A 38 0.64 2.82 -5.77
CA ILE A 38 0.93 2.97 -7.20
C ILE A 38 1.78 1.82 -7.77
N TRP A 39 2.07 0.79 -6.97
CA TRP A 39 2.96 -0.29 -7.39
C TRP A 39 2.29 -1.16 -8.45
N ASN A 40 2.93 -1.27 -9.63
CA ASN A 40 2.46 -2.10 -10.71
C ASN A 40 3.02 -3.52 -10.56
N THR A 41 2.13 -4.48 -10.33
CA THR A 41 2.45 -5.91 -10.20
C THR A 41 1.95 -6.76 -11.37
N ILE A 42 1.52 -6.14 -12.48
CA ILE A 42 0.84 -6.85 -13.56
C ILE A 42 1.68 -7.97 -14.20
N ASP A 43 3.00 -7.84 -14.17
CA ASP A 43 3.94 -8.80 -14.76
C ASP A 43 4.71 -9.59 -13.69
N THR A 44 4.28 -9.52 -12.44
CA THR A 44 4.95 -10.25 -11.36
C THR A 44 4.76 -11.76 -11.53
N ILE A 45 5.87 -12.49 -11.42
CA ILE A 45 5.92 -13.94 -11.43
C ILE A 45 6.33 -14.42 -10.04
N GLU A 46 5.51 -15.26 -9.42
CA GLU A 46 5.81 -15.94 -8.16
C GLU A 46 5.77 -17.45 -8.40
N ASN A 47 6.80 -18.17 -7.94
CA ASN A 47 6.93 -19.63 -8.11
C ASN A 47 6.70 -20.09 -9.57
N GLY A 48 7.21 -19.32 -10.54
CA GLY A 48 7.10 -19.62 -11.97
C GLY A 48 5.72 -19.35 -12.58
N LYS A 49 4.79 -18.71 -11.86
CA LYS A 49 3.44 -18.39 -12.35
C LYS A 49 3.14 -16.90 -12.25
N LYS A 50 2.38 -16.40 -13.23
CA LYS A 50 1.79 -15.07 -13.16
C LYS A 50 0.79 -15.01 -12.02
N VAL A 51 0.93 -14.00 -11.18
CA VAL A 51 0.07 -13.76 -10.02
C VAL A 51 -0.81 -12.55 -10.26
N SER A 52 -2.10 -12.69 -9.96
CA SER A 52 -3.07 -11.62 -10.13
C SER A 52 -2.87 -10.54 -9.08
N ARG A 53 -3.05 -9.27 -9.49
CA ARG A 53 -3.07 -8.16 -8.55
C ARG A 53 -4.34 -8.21 -7.71
N ALA A 54 -4.17 -8.18 -6.40
CA ALA A 54 -5.24 -8.17 -5.40
C ALA A 54 -4.87 -7.25 -4.23
N VAL A 55 -5.90 -6.74 -3.56
CA VAL A 55 -5.78 -6.01 -2.30
C VAL A 55 -6.89 -6.48 -1.36
N GLY A 56 -6.54 -6.71 -0.10
CA GLY A 56 -7.48 -7.05 0.96
C GLY A 56 -7.28 -6.14 2.15
N CYS A 57 -8.36 -5.54 2.65
CA CYS A 57 -8.31 -4.60 3.75
C CYS A 57 -9.20 -5.03 4.91
N GLY A 58 -8.81 -4.63 6.12
CA GLY A 58 -9.56 -4.91 7.35
C GLY A 58 -9.53 -3.72 8.29
N VAL A 59 -10.64 -3.55 9.01
CA VAL A 59 -10.78 -2.57 10.09
C VAL A 59 -11.01 -3.33 11.38
N TYR A 60 -10.21 -3.02 12.39
CA TYR A 60 -10.39 -3.55 13.74
C TYR A 60 -10.63 -2.41 14.73
N ARG A 61 -11.62 -2.57 15.60
CA ARG A 61 -11.92 -1.62 16.68
C ARG A 61 -11.36 -2.15 17.99
N CYS A 62 -10.41 -1.42 18.56
CA CYS A 62 -9.82 -1.76 19.84
C CYS A 62 -10.74 -1.25 20.97
N PRO A 63 -11.32 -2.14 21.80
CA PRO A 63 -12.19 -1.73 22.90
C PRO A 63 -11.43 -0.96 23.98
N GLU A 64 -10.13 -1.26 24.11
CA GLU A 64 -9.22 -0.68 25.10
C GLU A 64 -7.92 -0.20 24.43
N GLY A 65 -7.18 0.69 25.10
CA GLY A 65 -5.91 1.23 24.62
C GLY A 65 -5.99 2.59 23.93
N ARG A 66 -4.82 3.17 23.63
CA ARG A 66 -4.66 4.53 23.07
C ARG A 66 -5.09 4.62 21.61
N ILE A 67 -4.88 3.56 20.84
CA ILE A 67 -5.30 3.46 19.44
C ILE A 67 -6.67 2.76 19.44
N ARG A 68 -7.70 3.45 18.95
CA ARG A 68 -9.08 2.94 18.95
C ARG A 68 -9.47 2.20 17.68
N THR A 69 -8.75 2.44 16.59
CA THR A 69 -9.04 1.83 15.30
C THR A 69 -7.74 1.50 14.59
N ILE A 70 -7.63 0.26 14.13
CA ILE A 70 -6.53 -0.23 13.30
C ILE A 70 -7.09 -0.49 11.92
N VAL A 71 -6.45 0.07 10.91
CA VAL A 71 -6.76 -0.19 9.50
C VAL A 71 -5.53 -0.83 8.88
N THR A 72 -5.72 -1.93 8.18
CA THR A 72 -4.66 -2.62 7.44
C THR A 72 -5.13 -2.96 6.04
N CYS A 73 -4.22 -2.88 5.07
CA CYS A 73 -4.43 -3.36 3.71
C CYS A 73 -3.19 -4.15 3.29
N ASN A 74 -3.41 -5.38 2.84
CA ASN A 74 -2.37 -6.24 2.28
C ASN A 74 -2.49 -6.28 0.75
N TYR A 75 -1.35 -6.23 0.08
CA TYR A 75 -1.24 -6.23 -1.38
C TYR A 75 -0.62 -7.54 -1.82
N ALA A 76 -1.19 -8.16 -2.85
CA ALA A 76 -0.65 -9.34 -3.49
C ALA A 76 -0.58 -9.11 -5.00
N PRO A 77 0.60 -9.25 -5.62
CA PRO A 77 1.93 -9.34 -5.01
C PRO A 77 2.31 -8.12 -4.16
N GLY A 78 3.27 -8.31 -3.26
CA GLY A 78 3.86 -7.22 -2.50
C GLY A 78 4.64 -6.26 -3.41
N GLY A 79 4.55 -4.96 -3.12
CA GLY A 79 5.33 -3.93 -3.79
C GLY A 79 6.57 -3.54 -2.99
N ASN A 80 7.06 -2.32 -3.24
CA ASN A 80 8.17 -1.71 -2.49
C ASN A 80 9.44 -2.57 -2.45
N ILE A 81 9.74 -3.23 -3.56
CA ILE A 81 10.96 -4.03 -3.69
C ILE A 81 12.15 -3.08 -3.75
N GLN A 82 13.11 -3.28 -2.84
CA GLN A 82 14.31 -2.45 -2.73
C GLN A 82 15.04 -2.33 -4.08
N GLY A 83 15.34 -1.10 -4.49
CA GLY A 83 16.04 -0.83 -5.74
C GLY A 83 15.19 -0.96 -7.02
N VAL A 84 13.89 -1.21 -6.90
CA VAL A 84 12.95 -1.31 -8.03
C VAL A 84 12.03 -0.07 -8.06
N VAL A 85 11.73 0.43 -9.26
CA VAL A 85 10.75 1.51 -9.46
C VAL A 85 9.32 0.97 -9.40
N PRO A 86 8.33 1.73 -8.91
CA PRO A 86 6.97 1.21 -8.72
C PRO A 86 6.25 0.87 -10.02
N TYR A 87 6.61 1.49 -11.13
CA TYR A 87 6.09 1.19 -12.47
C TYR A 87 7.08 1.68 -13.52
N ARG A 88 6.99 1.14 -14.74
CA ARG A 88 7.80 1.60 -15.88
C ARG A 88 7.16 2.82 -16.54
N THR A 89 7.96 3.84 -16.81
CA THR A 89 7.56 5.06 -17.53
C THR A 89 7.96 4.95 -19.00
N ARG A 90 7.32 4.03 -19.73
CA ARG A 90 7.66 3.64 -21.12
C ARG A 90 9.01 2.94 -21.28
#